data_AF-A0A5K1CNY3-F1
#
_entry.id   AF-A0A5K1CNY3-F1
#
_cell.length_a   1.000
_cell.length_b   1.000
_cell.length_c   1.000
_cell.angle_alpha   90.00
_cell.angle_beta   90.00
_cell.angle_gamma   90.00
#
_symmetry.space_group_name_H-M   'P 1'
#
loop_
_entity.id
_entity.type
_entity.pdbx_description
1 polymer ?
#
loop_
_entity_poly.entity_id
_entity_poly.type
_entity_poly.pdbx_seq_one_letter_code
_entity_poly.pdbx_strand_id
1 'polypeptide(L)' 'DQTRALELIQTDPELMDLKLIQAPLVDVEIRGVPALRFMAEIVW' A
#
# COMPACT_ATOMS: atom_id res chain seq x y z
N ASP A 1 6.88 3.12 14.26
CA ASP A 1 6.48 1.70 14.20
C ASP A 1 6.28 1.22 12.76
N GLN A 2 5.38 1.84 11.97
CA GLN A 2 5.21 1.51 10.55
C GLN A 2 6.48 1.72 9.70
N THR A 3 7.20 2.82 9.91
CA THR A 3 8.47 3.10 9.20
C THR A 3 9.48 1.98 9.40
N ARG A 4 9.63 1.51 10.65
CA ARG A 4 10.53 0.39 10.98
C ARG A 4 10.08 -0.93 10.36
N ALA A 5 8.78 -1.20 10.33
CA ALA A 5 8.25 -2.39 9.67
C ALA A 5 8.52 -2.37 8.15
N LEU A 6 8.39 -1.21 7.51
CA LEU A 6 8.72 -1.04 6.10
C LEU A 6 10.22 -1.23 5.83
N GLU A 7 11.09 -0.73 6.71
CA GLU A 7 12.53 -0.97 6.62
C GLU A 7 12.87 -2.46 6.69
N LEU A 8 12.21 -3.22 7.58
CA LEU A 8 12.40 -4.67 7.67
C LEU A 8 11.98 -5.37 6.36
N ILE A 9 10.84 -5.00 5.77
CA ILE A 9 10.36 -5.57 4.50
C ILE A 9 11.32 -5.23 3.34
N GLN A 10 11.82 -3.99 3.28
CA GLN A 10 12.72 -3.55 2.21
C GLN A 10 14.12 -4.16 2.30
N THR A 11 14.54 -4.59 3.49
CA THR A 11 15.86 -5.18 3.73
C THR A 11 15.84 -6.70 3.83
N ASP A 12 14.65 -7.32 3.79
CA ASP A 12 14.49 -8.76 3.81
C ASP A 12 14.98 -9.38 2.49
N PRO A 13 15.97 -10.30 2.51
CA PRO A 13 16.54 -10.88 1.29
C PRO A 13 15.54 -11.64 0.41
N GLU A 14 14.43 -12.12 0.96
CA GLU A 14 13.40 -12.84 0.19
C GLU A 14 12.37 -11.89 -0.42
N LEU A 15 12.29 -10.64 0.08
CA LEU A 15 11.27 -9.66 -0.33
C LEU A 15 11.85 -8.44 -1.04
N MET A 16 13.15 -8.14 -0.88
CA MET A 16 13.78 -6.90 -1.37
C MET A 16 13.71 -6.70 -2.89
N ASP A 17 13.60 -7.79 -3.66
CA ASP A 17 13.46 -7.76 -5.11
C ASP A 17 12.00 -7.56 -5.58
N LEU A 18 11.02 -7.59 -4.66
CA LEU A 18 9.61 -7.38 -4.98
C LEU A 18 9.30 -5.88 -5.09
N LYS A 19 8.37 -5.53 -5.99
CA LYS A 19 7.85 -4.15 -6.09
C LYS A 19 7.02 -3.82 -4.85
N LEU A 20 7.54 -2.92 -4.01
CA LEU A 20 6.77 -2.33 -2.91
C LEU A 20 5.74 -1.33 -3.46
N ILE A 21 4.46 -1.56 -3.17
CA ILE A 21 3.36 -0.64 -3.49
C ILE A 21 2.85 -0.06 -2.19
N GLN A 22 2.85 1.27 -2.09
CA GLN A 22 2.37 1.99 -0.92
C GLN A 22 1.04 2.67 -1.25
N ALA A 23 0.09 2.59 -0.32
CA ALA A 23 -1.20 3.23 -0.40
C ALA A 23 -1.37 4.18 0.80
N PRO A 24 -2.06 5.32 0.64
CA PRO A 24 -2.37 6.19 1.76
C PRO A 24 -3.39 5.53 2.70
N LEU A 25 -3.40 6.00 3.94
CA LEU A 25 -4.51 5.70 4.85
C LEU A 25 -5.78 6.36 4.32
N VAL A 26 -6.87 5.60 4.23
CA VAL A 26 -8.20 6.12 3.93
C VAL A 26 -9.02 6.01 5.21
N ASP A 27 -9.51 7.14 5.71
CA ASP A 27 -10.24 7.26 6.98
C ASP A 27 -11.77 7.08 6.85
N VAL A 28 -12.20 6.59 5.69
CA VAL A 28 -13.59 6.28 5.36
C VAL A 28 -13.70 4.96 4.64
N GLU A 29 -14.89 4.39 4.66
CA GLU A 29 -15.12 3.13 3.96
C GLU A 29 -15.24 3.32 2.44
N ILE A 30 -14.45 2.53 1.70
CA ILE A 30 -14.47 2.53 0.23
C ILE A 30 -15.56 1.58 -0.25
N ARG A 31 -16.75 2.13 -0.57
CA ARG A 31 -17.88 1.36 -1.11
C ARG A 31 -18.40 1.90 -2.44
N GLY A 32 -18.84 0.99 -3.30
CA GLY A 32 -19.42 1.29 -4.61
C GLY A 32 -18.36 1.47 -5.69
N VAL A 33 -18.78 1.29 -6.95
CA VAL A 33 -17.89 1.33 -8.12
C VAL A 33 -17.07 2.63 -8.21
N PRO A 34 -17.62 3.83 -7.97
CA PRO A 34 -16.83 5.07 -8.05
C PRO A 34 -15.69 5.12 -7.03
N ALA A 35 -15.94 4.70 -5.78
CA ALA A 35 -14.93 4.72 -4.73
C ALA A 35 -13.83 3.69 -5.00
N LEU A 36 -14.19 2.51 -5.54
CA LEU A 36 -13.21 1.49 -5.96
C LEU A 36 -12.34 1.97 -7.12
N ARG A 37 -12.90 2.73 -8.07
CA ARG A 37 -12.11 3.34 -9.16
C ARG A 37 -11.14 4.39 -8.64
N PHE A 38 -11.59 5.27 -7.76
CA PHE A 38 -10.73 6.25 -7.10
C PHE A 38 -9.58 5.57 -6.35
N MET A 39 -9.86 4.51 -5.60
CA MET A 39 -8.83 3.73 -4.91
C MET A 39 -7.86 3.07 -5.89
N ALA A 40 -8.36 2.56 -7.02
CA ALA A 40 -7.51 1.98 -8.05
C ALA A 40 -6.54 3.01 -8.63
N GLU A 41 -7.00 4.23 -8.94
CA GLU A 41 -6.16 5.33 -9.44
C GLU A 41 -5.11 5.81 -8.43
N ILE A 42 -5.33 5.60 -7.13
CA ILE A 42 -4.38 5.95 -6.08
C ILE A 42 -3.28 4.89 -5.91
N VAL A 43 -3.65 3.60 -6.01
CA VAL A 43 -2.77 2.49 -5.64
C VAL A 43 -1.99 1.92 -6.84
N TRP A 44 -2.61 1.90 -8.02
CA TRP A 44 -2.10 1.21 -9.22
C TRP A 44 -1.77 2.18 -10.34
#